data_AF-A0A0C9QVZ6-F1
#
_entry.id   AF-A0A0C9QVZ6-F1
#
_cell.length_a   1.000
_cell.length_b   1.000
_cell.length_c   1.000
_cell.angle_alpha   90.00
_cell.angle_beta   90.00
_cell.angle_gamma   90.00
#
_symmetry.space_group_name_H-M   'P 1'
#
loop_
_entity.id
_entity.type
_entity.pdbx_description
1 polymer ?
#
loop_
_entity_poly.entity_id
_entity_poly.type
_entity_poly.pdbx_seq_one_letter_code
_entity_poly.pdbx_strand_id
1 'polypeptide(L)'
;MREFTDTVQSVMKRDDCNWDIKLSSAGLIYCHFGHQVIRQMVPEILDDDDIHNIFKHVYNSLIKEVDAIDNGVPMFDGEPKYYITTNLGARVSRLNPSWNSVGLEPDVQFSKAMELCGEEFKYHVNYAASVWLPARAIVKQTVENRFQVDPSGEILELPKAVPWKDIYFELEKTSPIDPLPKYVIFQDNSWRVQAIPVGLGSFICRLFLPEAWAGLRDDELSKVSGIEDCVFVHSVRFIGANKTRAGALAMARKALQIGKCQSSE
;
A
#
# COMPACT_ATOMS: atom_id res chain seq x y z
N MET A 1 28.78 -5.85 -27.08
CA MET A 1 28.35 -6.09 -25.69
C MET A 1 26.89 -6.54 -25.77
N ARG A 2 26.52 -7.71 -25.23
CA ARG A 2 25.09 -8.08 -25.18
C ARG A 2 24.47 -7.24 -24.07
N GLU A 3 23.52 -6.38 -24.41
CA GLU A 3 22.78 -5.64 -23.40
C GLU A 3 21.91 -6.63 -22.62
N PHE A 4 22.02 -6.60 -21.30
CA PHE A 4 21.15 -7.37 -20.42
C PHE A 4 19.78 -6.68 -20.38
N THR A 5 18.73 -7.38 -20.79
CA THR A 5 17.36 -6.85 -20.90
C THR A 5 16.34 -7.69 -20.13
N ASP A 6 16.83 -8.54 -19.22
CA ASP A 6 15.99 -9.46 -18.47
C ASP A 6 15.14 -8.74 -17.41
N THR A 7 13.94 -9.27 -17.21
CA THR A 7 12.97 -8.84 -16.19
C THR A 7 12.76 -9.99 -15.20
N VAL A 8 12.00 -9.75 -14.12
CA VAL A 8 11.61 -10.84 -13.21
C VAL A 8 10.92 -11.97 -13.97
N GLN A 9 10.04 -11.63 -14.92
CA GLN A 9 9.30 -12.61 -15.72
C GLN A 9 10.24 -13.49 -16.54
N SER A 10 11.26 -12.92 -17.20
CA SER A 10 12.18 -13.70 -18.04
C SER A 10 13.10 -14.60 -17.22
N VAL A 11 13.55 -14.15 -16.04
CA VAL A 11 14.43 -14.90 -15.14
C VAL A 11 13.69 -16.00 -14.39
N MET A 12 12.56 -15.68 -13.77
CA MET A 12 11.82 -16.61 -12.93
C MET A 12 10.89 -17.53 -13.71
N LYS A 13 10.47 -17.13 -14.92
CA LYS A 13 9.52 -17.88 -15.78
C LYS A 13 8.22 -18.23 -15.06
N ARG A 14 7.66 -17.25 -14.33
CA ARG A 14 6.38 -17.37 -13.61
C ARG A 14 5.37 -16.35 -14.12
N ASP A 15 4.14 -16.79 -14.30
CA ASP A 15 3.04 -15.97 -14.85
C ASP A 15 2.41 -15.01 -13.81
N ASP A 16 2.72 -15.19 -12.52
CA ASP A 16 2.25 -14.35 -11.41
C ASP A 16 3.21 -13.19 -11.10
N CYS A 17 4.25 -13.01 -11.92
CA CYS A 17 5.35 -12.06 -11.74
C CYS A 17 5.56 -11.19 -13.00
N ASN A 18 4.52 -10.48 -13.44
CA ASN A 18 4.51 -9.73 -14.71
C ASN A 18 5.07 -8.30 -14.58
N TRP A 19 6.20 -8.14 -13.89
CA TRP A 19 6.88 -6.85 -13.82
C TRP A 19 7.72 -6.60 -15.08
N ASP A 20 7.56 -5.40 -15.63
CA ASP A 20 8.17 -4.95 -16.88
C ASP A 20 9.44 -4.11 -16.67
N ILE A 21 9.87 -3.94 -15.42
CA ILE A 21 11.12 -3.26 -15.08
C ILE A 21 12.30 -4.21 -15.34
N LYS A 22 13.26 -3.74 -16.15
CA LYS A 22 14.55 -4.41 -16.34
C LYS A 22 15.27 -4.56 -15.00
N LEU A 23 15.88 -5.72 -14.76
CA LEU A 23 16.61 -5.98 -13.51
C LEU A 23 17.95 -5.25 -13.48
N SER A 24 18.30 -4.71 -12.31
CA SER A 24 19.68 -4.37 -11.93
C SER A 24 20.39 -5.60 -11.33
N SER A 25 21.63 -5.44 -10.86
CA SER A 25 22.28 -6.49 -10.07
C SER A 25 21.50 -6.87 -8.81
N ALA A 26 20.82 -5.90 -8.17
CA ALA A 26 20.04 -6.16 -6.97
C ALA A 26 18.82 -7.04 -7.28
N GLY A 27 18.05 -6.68 -8.31
CA GLY A 27 16.91 -7.46 -8.78
C GLY A 27 17.30 -8.86 -9.22
N LEU A 28 18.39 -9.02 -9.98
CA LEU A 28 18.84 -10.34 -10.43
C LEU A 28 19.24 -11.26 -9.27
N ILE A 29 20.02 -10.75 -8.30
CA ILE A 29 20.38 -11.51 -7.10
C ILE A 29 19.12 -11.87 -6.30
N TYR A 30 18.18 -10.93 -6.18
CA TYR A 30 16.92 -11.18 -5.49
C TYR A 30 16.07 -12.25 -6.19
N CYS A 31 15.95 -12.23 -7.52
CA CYS A 31 15.23 -13.28 -8.27
C CYS A 31 15.81 -14.68 -8.04
N HIS A 32 17.12 -14.81 -7.90
CA HIS A 32 17.76 -16.11 -7.68
C HIS A 32 17.74 -16.59 -6.23
N PHE A 33 17.97 -15.69 -5.28
CA PHE A 33 18.21 -16.05 -3.88
C PHE A 33 17.13 -15.55 -2.92
N GLY A 34 16.21 -14.70 -3.37
CA GLY A 34 15.21 -14.03 -2.53
C GLY A 34 14.37 -15.00 -1.71
N HIS A 35 13.82 -16.06 -2.33
CA HIS A 35 13.07 -17.09 -1.60
C HIS A 35 13.91 -17.79 -0.53
N GLN A 36 15.17 -18.13 -0.85
CA GLN A 36 16.07 -18.81 0.08
C GLN A 36 16.41 -17.92 1.28
N VAL A 37 16.72 -16.64 1.02
CA VAL A 37 17.01 -15.65 2.06
C VAL A 37 15.77 -15.41 2.93
N ILE A 38 14.59 -15.24 2.33
CA ILE A 38 13.33 -15.06 3.08
C ILE A 38 13.07 -16.26 3.99
N ARG A 39 13.19 -17.51 3.50
CA ARG A 39 13.01 -18.71 4.34
C ARG A 39 13.95 -18.74 5.54
N GLN A 40 15.19 -18.27 5.39
CA GLN A 40 16.14 -18.21 6.50
C GLN A 40 15.79 -17.13 7.52
N MET A 41 15.15 -16.05 7.09
CA MET A 41 14.78 -14.92 7.95
C MET A 41 13.49 -15.16 8.72
N VAL A 42 12.54 -15.91 8.14
CA VAL A 42 11.23 -16.21 8.72
C VAL A 42 10.96 -17.73 8.72
N PRO A 43 11.78 -18.52 9.45
CA PRO A 43 11.73 -19.99 9.43
C PRO A 43 10.41 -20.59 9.93
N GLU A 44 9.59 -19.80 10.63
CA GLU A 44 8.25 -20.19 11.09
C GLU A 44 7.21 -20.26 9.97
N ILE A 45 7.47 -19.63 8.81
CA ILE A 45 6.58 -19.68 7.64
C ILE A 45 6.98 -20.86 6.78
N LEU A 46 6.18 -21.93 6.87
CA LEU A 46 6.45 -23.21 6.19
C LEU A 46 5.81 -23.30 4.81
N ASP A 47 4.76 -22.53 4.56
CA ASP A 47 4.01 -22.57 3.31
C ASP A 47 4.75 -21.83 2.18
N ASP A 48 4.94 -22.53 1.07
CA ASP A 48 5.71 -22.03 -0.08
C ASP A 48 5.00 -20.86 -0.79
N ASP A 49 3.66 -20.84 -0.79
CA ASP A 49 2.89 -19.75 -1.38
C ASP A 49 2.99 -18.50 -0.51
N ASP A 50 2.99 -18.63 0.81
CA ASP A 50 3.23 -17.52 1.74
C ASP A 50 4.64 -16.94 1.59
N ILE A 51 5.68 -17.78 1.50
CA ILE A 51 7.04 -17.34 1.18
C ILE A 51 7.07 -16.59 -0.16
N HIS A 52 6.35 -17.10 -1.17
CA HIS A 52 6.28 -16.43 -2.46
C HIS A 52 5.49 -15.11 -2.40
N ASN A 53 4.43 -15.02 -1.61
CA ASN A 53 3.69 -13.78 -1.40
C ASN A 53 4.56 -12.72 -0.72
N ILE A 54 5.38 -13.11 0.27
CA ILE A 54 6.39 -12.23 0.88
C ILE A 54 7.41 -11.78 -0.17
N PHE A 55 7.89 -12.69 -1.00
CA PHE A 55 8.81 -12.37 -2.09
C PHE A 55 8.23 -11.27 -3.01
N LYS A 56 6.98 -11.45 -3.48
CA LYS A 56 6.32 -10.47 -4.34
C LYS A 56 6.10 -9.13 -3.64
N HIS A 57 5.79 -9.15 -2.34
CA HIS A 57 5.61 -7.94 -1.55
C HIS A 57 6.93 -7.14 -1.47
N VAL A 58 8.02 -7.78 -1.06
CA VAL A 58 9.35 -7.17 -0.94
C VAL A 58 9.87 -6.70 -2.30
N TYR A 59 9.61 -7.43 -3.39
CA TYR A 59 9.94 -6.95 -4.72
C TYR A 59 9.22 -5.64 -5.03
N ASN A 60 7.89 -5.60 -4.82
CA ASN A 60 7.09 -4.42 -5.11
C ASN A 60 7.40 -3.21 -4.22
N SER A 61 7.77 -3.43 -2.96
CA SER A 61 7.97 -2.38 -1.96
C SER A 61 9.40 -1.86 -1.88
N LEU A 62 10.38 -2.59 -2.41
CA LEU A 62 11.80 -2.26 -2.28
C LEU A 62 12.58 -2.50 -3.58
N ILE A 63 12.65 -3.74 -4.04
CA ILE A 63 13.61 -4.13 -5.09
C ILE A 63 13.29 -3.47 -6.44
N LYS A 64 12.00 -3.38 -6.78
CA LYS A 64 11.55 -2.73 -8.01
C LYS A 64 11.93 -1.24 -8.07
N GLU A 65 11.92 -0.54 -6.94
CA GLU A 65 12.39 0.86 -6.87
C GLU A 65 13.89 0.92 -7.20
N VAL A 66 14.68 0.04 -6.60
CA VAL A 66 16.14 -0.04 -6.85
C VAL A 66 16.42 -0.36 -8.33
N ASP A 67 15.74 -1.35 -8.90
CA ASP A 67 15.89 -1.73 -10.31
C ASP A 67 15.49 -0.58 -11.25
N ALA A 68 14.39 0.11 -10.97
CA ALA A 68 13.91 1.22 -11.78
C ALA A 68 14.90 2.39 -11.76
N ILE A 69 15.39 2.79 -10.58
CA ILE A 69 16.35 3.89 -10.42
C ILE A 69 17.67 3.57 -11.14
N ASP A 70 18.22 2.37 -10.94
CA ASP A 70 19.48 1.94 -11.55
C ASP A 70 19.40 1.93 -13.09
N ASN A 71 18.25 1.54 -13.63
CA ASN A 71 18.00 1.52 -15.07
C ASN A 71 17.51 2.86 -15.64
N GLY A 72 17.43 3.91 -14.84
CA GLY A 72 16.98 5.24 -15.28
C GLY A 72 15.52 5.27 -15.73
N VAL A 73 14.67 4.38 -15.20
CA VAL A 73 13.24 4.37 -15.48
C VAL A 73 12.57 5.53 -14.74
N PRO A 74 11.89 6.46 -15.43
CA PRO A 74 11.18 7.55 -14.78
C PRO A 74 9.97 7.00 -14.01
N MET A 75 9.62 7.66 -12.90
CA MET A 75 8.46 7.26 -12.09
C MET A 75 7.12 7.50 -12.79
N PHE A 76 7.07 8.49 -13.69
CA PHE A 76 5.91 8.87 -14.50
C PHE A 76 6.37 9.66 -15.72
N ASP A 77 5.47 9.79 -16.71
CA ASP A 77 5.72 10.58 -17.90
C ASP A 77 5.70 12.09 -17.59
N GLY A 78 6.72 12.82 -18.06
CA GLY A 78 6.82 14.28 -17.95
C GLY A 78 7.66 14.77 -16.76
N GLU A 79 7.67 16.09 -16.55
CA GLU A 79 8.49 16.75 -15.52
C GLU A 79 7.86 16.65 -14.13
N PRO A 80 8.57 16.14 -13.12
CA PRO A 80 8.06 16.05 -11.76
C PRO A 80 7.93 17.44 -11.10
N LYS A 81 6.82 17.66 -10.38
CA LYS A 81 6.64 18.87 -9.57
C LYS A 81 7.63 18.97 -8.40
N TYR A 82 8.14 17.84 -7.93
CA TYR A 82 9.15 17.73 -6.88
C TYR A 82 9.92 16.41 -7.02
N TYR A 83 11.15 16.37 -6.50
CA TYR A 83 12.01 15.19 -6.55
C TYR A 83 12.12 14.53 -5.17
N ILE A 84 12.12 13.19 -5.12
CA ILE A 84 12.42 12.43 -3.91
C ILE A 84 13.94 12.28 -3.79
N THR A 85 14.53 12.89 -2.75
CA THR A 85 15.99 12.92 -2.54
C THR A 85 16.47 12.04 -1.37
N THR A 86 15.58 11.18 -0.87
CA THR A 86 15.78 10.37 0.34
C THR A 86 15.58 8.87 0.12
N ASN A 87 15.47 8.40 -1.13
CA ASN A 87 15.37 6.96 -1.45
C ASN A 87 16.63 6.18 -1.01
N LEU A 88 16.57 4.84 -1.05
CA LEU A 88 17.68 3.99 -0.58
C LEU A 88 18.99 4.30 -1.31
N GLY A 89 18.96 4.42 -2.64
CA GLY A 89 20.14 4.79 -3.44
C GLY A 89 20.73 6.15 -3.05
N ALA A 90 19.89 7.14 -2.79
CA ALA A 90 20.32 8.46 -2.32
C ALA A 90 20.94 8.39 -0.91
N ARG A 91 20.41 7.56 -0.01
CA ARG A 91 20.98 7.35 1.33
C ARG A 91 22.32 6.63 1.27
N VAL A 92 22.46 5.62 0.41
CA VAL A 92 23.74 4.94 0.13
C VAL A 92 24.75 5.93 -0.46
N SER A 93 24.33 6.78 -1.41
CA SER A 93 25.21 7.78 -2.02
C SER A 93 25.77 8.80 -1.02
N ARG A 94 25.09 9.07 0.10
CA ARG A 94 25.60 9.97 1.16
C ARG A 94 26.81 9.40 1.91
N LEU A 95 27.02 8.10 1.82
CA LEU A 95 28.16 7.42 2.43
C LEU A 95 29.40 7.44 1.52
N ASN A 96 29.25 7.78 0.23
CA ASN A 96 30.39 7.96 -0.64
C ASN A 96 31.25 9.14 -0.16
N PRO A 97 32.59 9.04 -0.23
CA PRO A 97 33.46 10.18 0.05
C PRO A 97 33.06 11.38 -0.82
N SER A 98 32.93 12.55 -0.20
CA SER A 98 32.73 13.78 -0.95
C SER A 98 34.00 14.12 -1.71
N TRP A 99 33.88 14.89 -2.80
CA TRP A 99 35.02 15.27 -3.64
C TRP A 99 36.13 16.01 -2.88
N ASN A 100 35.79 16.62 -1.74
CA ASN A 100 36.67 17.35 -0.84
C ASN A 100 36.96 16.61 0.49
N SER A 101 36.64 15.33 0.58
CA SER A 101 36.94 14.51 1.76
C SER A 101 38.43 14.19 1.85
N VAL A 102 38.99 14.25 3.05
CA VAL A 102 40.38 13.86 3.35
C VAL A 102 40.36 12.72 4.36
N GLY A 103 41.07 11.62 4.09
CA GLY A 103 41.23 10.51 5.04
C GLY A 103 39.97 9.65 5.27
N LEU A 104 39.05 9.61 4.29
CA LEU A 104 37.86 8.76 4.34
C LEU A 104 38.15 7.42 3.66
N GLU A 105 38.17 6.34 4.43
CA GLU A 105 38.43 4.99 3.94
C GLU A 105 37.19 4.39 3.24
N PRO A 106 37.27 4.03 1.94
CA PRO A 106 36.13 3.49 1.19
C PRO A 106 35.50 2.23 1.80
N ASP A 107 36.31 1.30 2.32
CA ASP A 107 35.82 0.03 2.88
C ASP A 107 34.98 0.23 4.15
N VAL A 108 35.31 1.26 4.93
CA VAL A 108 34.52 1.64 6.12
C VAL A 108 33.16 2.20 5.68
N GLN A 109 33.11 2.98 4.61
CA GLN A 109 31.85 3.52 4.07
C GLN A 109 31.00 2.42 3.43
N PHE A 110 31.65 1.50 2.70
CA PHE A 110 30.98 0.34 2.12
C PHE A 110 30.32 -0.52 3.21
N SER A 111 31.01 -0.76 4.32
CA SER A 111 30.45 -1.50 5.46
C SER A 111 29.19 -0.83 6.03
N LYS A 112 29.20 0.51 6.16
CA LYS A 112 28.01 1.28 6.57
C LYS A 112 26.88 1.19 5.56
N ALA A 113 27.19 1.20 4.26
CA ALA A 113 26.20 1.08 3.19
C ALA A 113 25.57 -0.31 3.18
N MET A 114 26.37 -1.36 3.44
CA MET A 114 25.87 -2.73 3.60
C MET A 114 24.91 -2.85 4.79
N GLU A 115 25.27 -2.27 5.94
CA GLU A 115 24.41 -2.25 7.12
C GLU A 115 23.08 -1.54 6.82
N LEU A 116 23.15 -0.33 6.25
CA LEU A 116 22.00 0.46 5.82
C LEU A 116 21.05 -0.32 4.89
N CYS A 117 21.59 -0.95 3.84
CA CYS A 117 20.79 -1.73 2.90
C CYS A 117 20.22 -3.00 3.55
N GLY A 118 21.02 -3.64 4.41
CA GLY A 118 20.62 -4.84 5.14
C GLY A 118 19.50 -4.57 6.13
N GLU A 119 19.53 -3.45 6.85
CA GLU A 119 18.45 -3.02 7.74
C GLU A 119 17.15 -2.73 6.97
N GLU A 120 17.25 -2.02 5.85
CA GLU A 120 16.10 -1.72 5.00
C GLU A 120 15.48 -3.03 4.48
N PHE A 121 16.28 -3.94 3.92
CA PHE A 121 15.79 -5.24 3.45
C PHE A 121 15.12 -6.06 4.56
N LYS A 122 15.75 -6.12 5.75
CA LYS A 122 15.18 -6.80 6.92
C LYS A 122 13.85 -6.20 7.34
N TYR A 123 13.70 -4.89 7.31
CA TYR A 123 12.44 -4.23 7.62
C TYR A 123 11.34 -4.70 6.66
N HIS A 124 11.58 -4.68 5.35
CA HIS A 124 10.57 -5.09 4.35
C HIS A 124 10.17 -6.57 4.50
N VAL A 125 11.14 -7.48 4.71
CA VAL A 125 10.85 -8.90 4.93
C VAL A 125 10.05 -9.12 6.22
N ASN A 126 10.49 -8.53 7.34
CA ASN A 126 9.83 -8.70 8.63
C ASN A 126 8.43 -8.09 8.64
N TYR A 127 8.25 -6.91 8.01
CA TYR A 127 6.93 -6.30 7.85
C TYR A 127 6.00 -7.17 7.00
N ALA A 128 6.50 -7.68 5.86
CA ALA A 128 5.74 -8.56 4.99
C ALA A 128 5.25 -9.81 5.73
N ALA A 129 6.13 -10.45 6.50
CA ALA A 129 5.82 -11.68 7.23
C ALA A 129 4.92 -11.46 8.46
N SER A 130 5.24 -10.48 9.31
CA SER A 130 4.59 -10.32 10.62
C SER A 130 3.35 -9.42 10.61
N VAL A 131 3.21 -8.55 9.61
CA VAL A 131 2.13 -7.56 9.55
C VAL A 131 1.26 -7.76 8.31
N TRP A 132 1.86 -7.74 7.13
CA TRP A 132 1.12 -7.75 5.87
C TRP A 132 0.47 -9.11 5.57
N LEU A 133 1.23 -10.20 5.69
CA LEU A 133 0.74 -11.54 5.38
C LEU A 133 -0.47 -11.94 6.26
N PRO A 134 -0.45 -11.75 7.60
CA PRO A 134 -1.63 -12.01 8.44
C PRO A 134 -2.83 -11.11 8.10
N ALA A 135 -2.60 -9.87 7.65
CA ALA A 135 -3.67 -8.98 7.22
C ALA A 135 -4.38 -9.47 5.96
N ARG A 136 -3.72 -10.25 5.09
CA ARG A 136 -4.32 -10.76 3.84
C ARG A 136 -5.59 -11.56 4.08
N ALA A 137 -5.54 -12.49 5.04
CA ALA A 137 -6.70 -13.31 5.40
C ALA A 137 -7.88 -12.45 5.87
N ILE A 138 -7.60 -11.43 6.69
CA ILE A 138 -8.61 -10.50 7.23
C ILE A 138 -9.28 -9.71 6.10
N VAL A 139 -8.49 -9.15 5.19
CA VAL A 139 -9.01 -8.34 4.08
C VAL A 139 -9.81 -9.20 3.11
N LYS A 140 -9.33 -10.41 2.78
CA LYS A 140 -10.07 -11.36 1.94
C LYS A 140 -11.44 -11.67 2.54
N GLN A 141 -11.47 -12.05 3.82
CA GLN A 141 -12.73 -12.34 4.52
C GLN A 141 -13.64 -11.11 4.62
N THR A 142 -13.05 -9.92 4.78
CA THR A 142 -13.80 -8.65 4.79
C THR A 142 -14.52 -8.38 3.46
N VAL A 143 -13.86 -8.65 2.33
CA VAL A 143 -14.46 -8.52 1.00
C VAL A 143 -15.55 -9.56 0.79
N GLU A 144 -15.36 -10.81 1.22
CA GLU A 144 -16.35 -11.88 1.12
C GLU A 144 -17.61 -11.59 1.96
N ASN A 145 -17.45 -11.04 3.16
CA ASN A 145 -18.54 -10.75 4.09
C ASN A 145 -19.24 -9.40 3.86
N ARG A 146 -18.85 -8.62 2.85
CA ARG A 146 -19.36 -7.25 2.62
C ARG A 146 -20.89 -7.13 2.57
N PHE A 147 -21.57 -8.14 2.02
CA PHE A 147 -23.05 -8.15 1.95
C PHE A 147 -23.73 -8.38 3.31
N GLN A 148 -23.02 -8.96 4.28
CA GLN A 148 -23.50 -9.10 5.66
C GLN A 148 -23.37 -7.78 6.44
N VAL A 149 -22.41 -6.94 6.06
CA VAL A 149 -22.21 -5.59 6.62
C VAL A 149 -23.27 -4.64 6.09
N ASP A 150 -23.43 -4.61 4.77
CA ASP A 150 -24.42 -3.79 4.10
C ASP A 150 -24.96 -4.49 2.83
N PRO A 151 -26.29 -4.55 2.63
CA PRO A 151 -26.87 -5.21 1.46
C PRO A 151 -26.41 -4.64 0.12
N SER A 152 -25.91 -3.40 0.06
CA SER A 152 -25.33 -2.86 -1.18
C SER A 152 -24.08 -3.60 -1.62
N GLY A 153 -23.34 -4.23 -0.70
CA GLY A 153 -22.00 -4.76 -0.96
C GLY A 153 -20.93 -3.70 -1.23
N GLU A 154 -21.27 -2.41 -1.10
CA GLU A 154 -20.37 -1.29 -1.40
C GLU A 154 -19.62 -0.76 -0.15
N ILE A 155 -19.86 -1.36 1.02
CA ILE A 155 -19.24 -1.01 2.30
C ILE A 155 -18.52 -2.23 2.86
N LEU A 156 -17.23 -2.08 3.13
CA LEU A 156 -16.41 -3.06 3.82
C LEU A 156 -16.36 -2.72 5.32
N GLU A 157 -16.26 -3.73 6.17
CA GLU A 157 -15.96 -3.55 7.59
C GLU A 157 -14.76 -4.40 7.99
N LEU A 158 -13.67 -3.76 8.40
CA LEU A 158 -12.53 -4.47 8.96
C LEU A 158 -12.79 -4.72 10.45
N PRO A 159 -12.56 -5.95 10.95
CA PRO A 159 -12.75 -6.28 12.36
C PRO A 159 -11.75 -5.55 13.29
N LYS A 160 -10.64 -5.06 12.73
CA LYS A 160 -9.62 -4.25 13.40
C LYS A 160 -8.86 -3.43 12.37
N ALA A 161 -8.19 -2.35 12.79
CA ALA A 161 -7.32 -1.58 11.92
C ALA A 161 -6.11 -2.43 11.46
N VAL A 162 -6.09 -2.80 10.18
CA VAL A 162 -4.99 -3.53 9.52
C VAL A 162 -4.54 -2.77 8.27
N PRO A 163 -3.31 -2.96 7.77
CA PRO A 163 -2.98 -2.54 6.42
C PRO A 163 -3.88 -3.29 5.44
N TRP A 164 -4.70 -2.54 4.68
CA TRP A 164 -5.72 -3.15 3.83
C TRP A 164 -5.62 -2.74 2.36
N LYS A 165 -5.06 -1.56 2.05
CA LYS A 165 -5.18 -0.94 0.72
C LYS A 165 -4.49 -1.75 -0.36
N ASP A 166 -3.21 -2.01 -0.17
CA ASP A 166 -2.38 -2.79 -1.10
C ASP A 166 -2.95 -4.20 -1.31
N ILE A 167 -3.35 -4.87 -0.23
CA ILE A 167 -4.00 -6.19 -0.26
C ILE A 167 -5.32 -6.14 -1.02
N TYR A 168 -6.18 -5.15 -0.73
CA TYR A 168 -7.47 -4.97 -1.39
C TYR A 168 -7.32 -4.76 -2.89
N PHE A 169 -6.39 -3.90 -3.32
CA PHE A 169 -6.13 -3.66 -4.74
C PHE A 169 -5.46 -4.84 -5.45
N GLU A 170 -4.70 -5.68 -4.74
CA GLU A 170 -4.23 -6.95 -5.29
C GLU A 170 -5.41 -7.90 -5.53
N LEU A 171 -6.28 -8.08 -4.54
CA LEU A 171 -7.48 -8.93 -4.64
C LEU A 171 -8.41 -8.49 -5.77
N GLU A 172 -8.62 -7.19 -5.93
CA GLU A 172 -9.45 -6.62 -6.99
C GLU A 172 -8.91 -6.90 -8.39
N LYS A 173 -7.58 -6.99 -8.55
CA LYS A 173 -6.95 -7.33 -9.84
C LYS A 173 -7.07 -8.82 -10.15
N THR A 174 -7.00 -9.67 -9.13
CA THR A 174 -6.99 -11.13 -9.31
C THR A 174 -8.38 -11.76 -9.29
N SER A 175 -9.37 -11.07 -8.72
CA SER A 175 -10.72 -11.57 -8.52
C SER A 175 -11.74 -10.49 -8.84
N PRO A 176 -12.81 -10.79 -9.59
CA PRO A 176 -13.86 -9.82 -9.86
C PRO A 176 -14.59 -9.46 -8.56
N ILE A 177 -14.60 -8.16 -8.21
CA ILE A 177 -15.37 -7.62 -7.10
C ILE A 177 -16.48 -6.75 -7.68
N ASP A 178 -17.72 -7.22 -7.57
CA ASP A 178 -18.92 -6.51 -8.01
C ASP A 178 -20.03 -6.61 -6.95
N PRO A 179 -20.73 -5.52 -6.59
CA PRO A 179 -20.37 -4.13 -6.91
C PRO A 179 -19.07 -3.72 -6.24
N LEU A 180 -18.40 -2.72 -6.82
CA LEU A 180 -17.14 -2.18 -6.27
C LEU A 180 -17.38 -1.45 -4.94
N PRO A 181 -16.70 -1.86 -3.86
CA PRO A 181 -16.70 -1.12 -2.62
C PRO A 181 -16.24 0.34 -2.78
N LYS A 182 -16.91 1.23 -2.06
CA LYS A 182 -16.64 2.67 -2.03
C LYS A 182 -16.16 3.15 -0.66
N TYR A 183 -16.53 2.44 0.40
CA TYR A 183 -16.15 2.76 1.76
C TYR A 183 -15.63 1.54 2.51
N VAL A 184 -14.71 1.78 3.44
CA VAL A 184 -14.33 0.84 4.48
C VAL A 184 -14.55 1.50 5.84
N ILE A 185 -15.18 0.78 6.76
CA ILE A 185 -15.31 1.17 8.16
C ILE A 185 -14.46 0.27 9.05
N PHE A 186 -13.89 0.82 10.11
CA PHE A 186 -13.06 0.07 11.06
C PHE A 186 -12.91 0.84 12.37
N GLN A 187 -12.64 0.13 13.45
CA GLN A 187 -12.37 0.75 14.74
C GLN A 187 -10.88 1.06 14.91
N ASP A 188 -10.63 2.31 15.30
CA ASP A 188 -9.36 2.85 15.81
C ASP A 188 -9.68 3.53 17.16
N ASN A 189 -9.05 4.66 17.52
CA ASN A 189 -9.50 5.54 18.61
C ASN A 189 -11.00 5.91 18.52
N SER A 190 -11.55 5.94 17.31
CA SER A 190 -12.98 6.11 16.99
C SER A 190 -13.31 5.25 15.77
N TRP A 191 -14.60 5.06 15.47
CA TRP A 191 -15.00 4.34 14.25
C TRP A 191 -14.78 5.21 13.03
N ARG A 192 -13.90 4.76 12.14
CA ARG A 192 -13.57 5.45 10.90
C ARG A 192 -14.54 5.05 9.79
N VAL A 193 -14.81 6.00 8.90
CA VAL A 193 -15.35 5.76 7.57
C VAL A 193 -14.35 6.33 6.57
N GLN A 194 -13.69 5.46 5.81
CA GLN A 194 -12.68 5.85 4.84
C GLN A 194 -13.16 5.53 3.43
N ALA A 195 -13.08 6.51 2.54
CA ALA A 195 -13.38 6.33 1.14
C ALA A 195 -12.26 5.55 0.45
N ILE A 196 -12.63 4.56 -0.37
CA ILE A 196 -11.71 3.72 -1.12
C ILE A 196 -11.25 4.49 -2.37
N PRO A 197 -9.93 4.63 -2.60
CA PRO A 197 -9.42 5.33 -3.77
C PRO A 197 -9.73 4.61 -5.08
N VAL A 198 -9.63 5.29 -6.21
CA VAL A 198 -9.77 4.67 -7.54
C VAL A 198 -8.62 3.70 -7.84
N GLY A 199 -7.49 3.84 -7.14
CA GLY A 199 -6.33 2.96 -7.25
C GLY A 199 -5.37 3.16 -6.09
N LEU A 200 -4.44 2.22 -5.90
CA LEU A 200 -3.39 2.32 -4.87
C LEU A 200 -2.56 3.60 -5.08
N GLY A 201 -2.37 4.38 -4.02
CA GLY A 201 -1.64 5.66 -4.07
C GLY A 201 -2.44 6.86 -4.61
N SER A 202 -3.66 6.65 -5.12
CA SER A 202 -4.50 7.75 -5.60
C SER A 202 -5.13 8.53 -4.44
N PHE A 203 -5.14 9.86 -4.58
CA PHE A 203 -5.91 10.76 -3.70
C PHE A 203 -7.36 10.93 -4.14
N ILE A 204 -7.71 10.41 -5.33
CA ILE A 204 -9.07 10.45 -5.85
C ILE A 204 -9.82 9.22 -5.34
N CYS A 205 -10.93 9.46 -4.65
CA CYS A 205 -11.82 8.43 -4.13
C CYS A 205 -12.88 8.03 -5.14
N ARG A 206 -13.29 6.75 -5.12
CA ARG A 206 -14.43 6.25 -5.91
C ARG A 206 -15.70 7.02 -5.61
N LEU A 207 -15.88 7.34 -4.33
CA LEU A 207 -16.89 8.26 -3.86
C LEU A 207 -16.35 8.95 -2.60
N PHE A 208 -16.23 10.27 -2.65
CA PHE A 208 -15.89 11.08 -1.48
C PHE A 208 -17.09 11.17 -0.52
N LEU A 209 -16.83 11.42 0.75
CA LEU A 209 -17.87 11.81 1.69
C LEU A 209 -18.58 13.10 1.21
N PRO A 210 -19.84 13.34 1.61
CA PRO A 210 -20.62 14.49 1.16
C PRO A 210 -19.91 15.83 1.32
N GLU A 211 -20.06 16.70 0.33
CA GLU A 211 -19.45 18.03 0.32
C GLU A 211 -19.86 18.87 1.52
N ALA A 212 -21.14 18.82 1.89
CA ALA A 212 -21.68 19.50 3.06
C ALA A 212 -21.03 19.06 4.39
N TRP A 213 -20.29 17.95 4.44
CA TRP A 213 -19.61 17.49 5.66
C TRP A 213 -18.14 17.94 5.72
N ALA A 214 -17.60 18.51 4.65
CA ALA A 214 -16.18 18.82 4.52
C ALA A 214 -15.67 19.71 5.67
N GLY A 215 -14.74 19.20 6.47
CA GLY A 215 -14.10 19.95 7.55
C GLY A 215 -14.96 20.11 8.81
N LEU A 216 -16.21 19.64 8.82
CA LEU A 216 -17.10 19.73 9.97
C LEU A 216 -16.69 18.73 11.06
N ARG A 217 -17.03 19.06 12.31
CA ARG A 217 -16.70 18.28 13.51
C ARG A 217 -17.88 18.22 14.48
N ASP A 218 -17.84 17.21 15.35
CA ASP A 218 -18.68 17.10 16.54
C ASP A 218 -20.18 17.39 16.29
N ASP A 219 -20.80 18.26 17.10
CA ASP A 219 -22.23 18.55 17.03
C ASP A 219 -22.66 19.21 15.71
N GLU A 220 -21.79 20.02 15.11
CA GLU A 220 -22.06 20.66 13.82
C GLU A 220 -22.19 19.62 12.71
N LEU A 221 -21.23 18.69 12.65
CA LEU A 221 -21.30 17.57 11.72
C LEU A 221 -22.50 16.68 12.01
N SER A 222 -22.80 16.42 13.29
CA SER A 222 -23.95 15.59 13.67
C SER A 222 -25.27 16.23 13.20
N LYS A 223 -25.41 17.55 13.35
CA LYS A 223 -26.57 18.32 12.89
C LYS A 223 -26.72 18.30 11.37
N VAL A 224 -25.63 18.55 10.62
CA VAL A 224 -25.65 18.60 9.15
C VAL A 224 -25.83 17.21 8.54
N SER A 225 -25.17 16.20 9.09
CA SER A 225 -25.29 14.82 8.62
C SER A 225 -26.58 14.16 9.09
N GLY A 226 -27.24 14.65 10.14
CA GLY A 226 -28.37 13.99 10.78
C GLY A 226 -27.99 12.64 11.39
N ILE A 227 -26.73 12.47 11.80
CA ILE A 227 -26.17 11.25 12.39
C ILE A 227 -25.52 11.66 13.71
N GLU A 228 -25.96 11.05 14.81
CA GLU A 228 -25.44 11.38 16.14
C GLU A 228 -23.98 10.94 16.32
N ASP A 229 -23.29 11.55 17.29
CA ASP A 229 -21.93 11.22 17.71
C ASP A 229 -20.88 11.25 16.60
N CYS A 230 -21.06 12.11 15.60
CA CYS A 230 -20.00 12.38 14.63
C CYS A 230 -18.80 13.03 15.32
N VAL A 231 -17.59 12.68 14.90
CA VAL A 231 -16.33 13.24 15.43
C VAL A 231 -15.76 14.25 14.44
N PHE A 232 -15.53 13.86 13.19
CA PHE A 232 -15.13 14.78 12.12
C PHE A 232 -15.28 14.18 10.73
N VAL A 233 -15.20 15.03 9.71
CA VAL A 233 -14.89 14.67 8.32
C VAL A 233 -13.75 15.55 7.83
N HIS A 234 -12.72 14.95 7.21
CA HIS A 234 -11.59 15.70 6.67
C HIS A 234 -12.08 16.68 5.59
N SER A 235 -11.45 17.85 5.43
CA SER A 235 -11.85 18.85 4.42
C SER A 235 -11.83 18.31 2.99
N VAL A 236 -10.88 17.43 2.68
CA VAL A 236 -10.78 16.69 1.40
C VAL A 236 -11.77 15.51 1.30
N ARG A 237 -12.52 15.19 2.37
CA ARG A 237 -13.63 14.23 2.38
C ARG A 237 -13.28 12.75 2.17
N PHE A 238 -12.00 12.39 2.20
CA PHE A 238 -11.57 10.99 2.04
C PHE A 238 -11.74 10.13 3.30
N ILE A 239 -11.89 10.76 4.47
CA ILE A 239 -12.07 10.08 5.75
C ILE A 239 -12.94 10.89 6.71
N GLY A 240 -13.73 10.18 7.49
CA GLY A 240 -14.49 10.71 8.61
C GLY A 240 -14.48 9.74 9.79
N ALA A 241 -15.08 10.16 10.89
CA ALA A 241 -15.16 9.36 12.10
C ALA A 241 -16.44 9.63 12.90
N ASN A 242 -16.89 8.58 13.59
CA ASN A 242 -18.00 8.58 14.51
C ASN A 242 -17.58 7.85 15.80
N LYS A 243 -18.20 8.13 16.94
CA LYS A 243 -17.89 7.40 18.18
C LYS A 243 -18.36 5.95 18.14
N THR A 244 -19.37 5.63 17.31
CA THR A 244 -20.00 4.30 17.27
C THR A 244 -19.87 3.62 15.91
N ARG A 245 -19.88 2.28 15.92
CA ARG A 245 -19.95 1.46 14.69
C ARG A 245 -21.17 1.81 13.85
N ALA A 246 -22.32 1.89 14.50
CA ALA A 246 -23.60 2.17 13.85
C ALA A 246 -23.58 3.56 13.17
N GLY A 247 -23.01 4.56 13.83
CA GLY A 247 -22.87 5.91 13.27
C GLY A 247 -21.90 5.94 12.07
N ALA A 248 -20.75 5.28 12.13
CA ALA A 248 -19.83 5.20 10.98
C ALA A 248 -20.47 4.48 9.77
N LEU A 249 -21.20 3.39 10.02
CA LEU A 249 -21.97 2.70 8.98
C LEU A 249 -23.09 3.58 8.42
N ALA A 250 -23.80 4.33 9.26
CA ALA A 250 -24.81 5.29 8.82
C ALA A 250 -24.21 6.41 7.96
N MET A 251 -23.02 6.90 8.31
CA MET A 251 -22.29 7.89 7.51
C MET A 251 -21.96 7.34 6.13
N ALA A 252 -21.42 6.13 6.04
CA ALA A 252 -21.11 5.47 4.77
C ALA A 252 -22.38 5.27 3.91
N ARG A 253 -23.47 4.78 4.50
CA ARG A 253 -24.77 4.59 3.82
C ARG A 253 -25.33 5.89 3.26
N LYS A 254 -25.38 6.94 4.09
CA LYS A 254 -25.90 8.24 3.67
C LYS A 254 -25.04 8.86 2.57
N ALA A 255 -23.72 8.70 2.66
CA ALA A 255 -22.80 9.11 1.61
C ALA A 255 -23.04 8.36 0.28
N LEU A 256 -23.24 7.03 0.33
CA LEU A 256 -23.62 6.23 -0.85
C LEU A 256 -24.92 6.72 -1.48
N GLN A 257 -25.94 7.00 -0.67
CA GLN A 257 -27.25 7.47 -1.17
C GLN A 257 -27.14 8.83 -1.87
N ILE A 258 -26.44 9.79 -1.27
CA ILE A 258 -26.22 11.11 -1.85
C ILE A 258 -25.44 10.99 -3.17
N GLY A 259 -24.38 10.19 -3.19
CA GLY A 259 -23.57 9.97 -4.39
C GLY A 259 -24.35 9.35 -5.56
N LYS A 260 -25.27 8.40 -5.29
CA LYS A 260 -26.13 7.80 -6.32
C LYS A 260 -27.12 8.79 -6.94
N CYS A 261 -27.62 9.74 -6.15
CA CYS A 261 -28.52 10.78 -6.65
C CYS A 261 -27.78 11.73 -7.60
N GLN A 262 -26.54 12.12 -7.25
CA GLN A 262 -25.72 13.03 -8.07
C GLN A 262 -25.22 12.40 -9.38
N SER A 263 -25.08 11.08 -9.46
CA SER A 263 -24.69 10.39 -10.69
C SER A 263 -25.84 10.09 -11.65
N SER A 264 -27.09 10.35 -11.23
CA SER A 264 -28.31 10.08 -12.02
C SER A 264 -28.90 11.35 -12.66
N GLU A 265 -28.25 12.49 -12.48
CA GLU A 265 -28.51 13.80 -13.12
C GLU A 265 -27.47 14.05 -14.22
#